data_AF-A0A194XGP4-F1
#
_entry.id   AF-A0A194XGP4-F1
#
_cell.length_a   1.000
_cell.length_b   1.000
_cell.length_c   1.000
_cell.angle_alpha   90.00
_cell.angle_beta   90.00
_cell.angle_gamma   90.00
#
_symmetry.space_group_name_H-M   'P 1'
#
loop_
_entity.id
_entity.type
_entity.pdbx_description
1 polymer ?
#
loop_
_entity_poly.entity_id
_entity_poly.type
_entity_poly.pdbx_seq_one_letter_code
_entity_poly.pdbx_strand_id
1 'polypeptide(L)'
;METRGVIFVDILSMDRLLVMEYATHGTLRDYESKYESKYESICHAQLYRLAEQMTPALSYIHREGTTHRDVKPLNILIVSNDPDMTFKLADFSDSHLSSRLKSFCGSELYRAPKIDGEGYYSDTIDIWSLAVVLIERWYD
;
A
#
# COMPACT_ATOMS: atom_id res chain seq x y z
N MET A 1 19.34 14.49 -19.78
CA MET A 1 19.07 13.05 -19.97
C MET A 1 17.58 12.88 -19.75
N GLU A 2 16.83 12.85 -20.84
CA GLU A 2 15.39 12.62 -20.83
C GLU A 2 15.14 11.17 -20.44
N THR A 3 14.68 10.93 -19.21
CA THR A 3 14.00 9.68 -18.91
C THR A 3 12.71 9.71 -19.72
N ARG A 4 12.66 8.91 -20.80
CA ARG A 4 11.39 8.49 -21.40
C ARG A 4 10.63 7.75 -20.31
N GLY A 5 9.86 8.49 -19.51
CA GLY A 5 9.08 7.95 -18.41
C GLY A 5 8.16 6.88 -18.96
N VAL A 6 8.27 5.66 -18.43
CA VAL A 6 7.28 4.63 -18.72
C VAL A 6 6.00 5.07 -18.03
N ILE A 7 4.96 5.29 -18.84
CA ILE A 7 3.67 5.79 -18.41
C ILE A 7 2.72 4.61 -18.28
N PHE A 8 2.05 4.49 -17.13
CA PHE A 8 0.91 3.61 -16.95
C PHE A 8 -0.38 4.42 -17.12
N VAL A 9 -1.37 3.84 -17.80
CA VAL A 9 -2.70 4.45 -17.97
C VAL A 9 -3.74 3.52 -17.39
N ASP A 10 -4.43 3.99 -16.36
CA ASP A 10 -5.58 3.30 -15.80
C ASP A 10 -6.89 3.87 -16.40
N ILE A 11 -7.83 2.98 -16.71
CA ILE A 11 -9.10 3.34 -17.35
C ILE A 11 -10.19 3.35 -16.27
N LEU A 12 -10.55 4.54 -15.81
CA LEU A 12 -11.55 4.71 -14.75
C LEU A 12 -13.00 4.67 -15.30
N SER A 13 -13.20 5.12 -16.55
CA SER A 13 -14.47 5.03 -17.30
C SER A 13 -14.21 5.35 -18.77
N MET A 14 -15.23 5.23 -19.64
CA MET A 14 -15.17 5.52 -21.09
C MET A 14 -14.44 6.83 -21.42
N ASP A 15 -14.58 7.87 -20.59
CA ASP A 15 -14.00 9.19 -20.83
C ASP A 15 -13.02 9.66 -19.73
N ARG A 16 -12.58 8.78 -18.83
CA ARG A 16 -11.65 9.16 -17.74
C ARG A 16 -10.45 8.22 -17.69
N LEU A 17 -9.29 8.78 -17.96
CA LEU A 17 -8.00 8.12 -17.92
C LEU A 17 -7.16 8.72 -16.79
N LEU A 18 -6.48 7.87 -16.04
CA LEU A 18 -5.48 8.29 -15.05
C LEU A 18 -4.10 7.92 -15.57
N VAL A 19 -3.29 8.94 -15.85
CA VAL A 19 -1.93 8.78 -16.39
C VAL A 19 -0.95 8.91 -15.22
N MET A 20 -0.18 7.86 -14.96
CA MET A 20 0.73 7.77 -13.82
C MET A 20 2.10 7.24 -14.23
N GLU A 21 3.07 7.36 -13.32
CA GLU A 21 4.33 6.63 -13.45
C GLU A 21 4.10 5.12 -13.39
N TYR A 22 4.91 4.35 -14.12
CA TYR A 22 4.88 2.89 -14.07
C TYR A 22 5.88 2.34 -13.04
N ALA A 23 5.39 1.56 -12.08
CA ALA A 23 6.22 0.78 -11.17
C ALA A 23 6.66 -0.52 -11.84
N THR A 24 7.97 -0.68 -12.07
CA THR A 24 8.52 -1.70 -12.97
C THR A 24 8.56 -3.11 -12.40
N HIS A 25 8.38 -3.29 -11.09
CA HIS A 25 8.55 -4.59 -10.42
C HIS A 25 7.24 -5.19 -9.88
N GLY A 26 6.09 -4.59 -10.23
CA GLY A 26 4.78 -5.06 -9.80
C GLY A 26 4.47 -4.73 -8.35
N THR A 27 3.54 -5.49 -7.77
CA THR A 27 3.10 -5.32 -6.38
C THR A 27 3.96 -6.15 -5.42
N LEU A 28 3.90 -5.82 -4.13
CA LEU A 28 4.48 -6.63 -3.07
C LEU A 28 3.93 -8.07 -3.09
N ARG A 29 2.65 -8.23 -3.44
CA ARG A 29 2.02 -9.55 -3.63
C ARG A 29 2.64 -10.32 -4.79
N ASP A 30 2.90 -9.66 -5.91
CA ASP A 30 3.52 -10.29 -7.08
C ASP A 30 4.94 -10.76 -6.74
N TYR A 31 5.68 -9.95 -5.98
CA TYR A 31 7.02 -10.27 -5.51
C TYR A 31 7.04 -11.53 -4.65
N GLU A 32 6.05 -11.75 -3.80
CA GLU A 32 5.94 -13.01 -3.02
C GLU A 32 5.63 -14.21 -3.92
N SER A 33 4.64 -14.08 -4.80
CA SER A 33 4.17 -15.19 -5.63
C SER A 33 5.20 -15.72 -6.63
N LYS A 34 6.08 -14.85 -7.15
CA LYS A 34 7.08 -15.22 -8.16
C LYS A 34 8.27 -15.98 -7.59
N TYR A 35 8.52 -15.89 -6.28
CA TYR A 35 9.76 -16.35 -5.66
C TYR A 35 9.59 -17.57 -4.72
N GLU A 36 8.36 -18.08 -4.56
CA GLU A 36 8.03 -19.32 -3.81
C GLU A 36 8.86 -20.56 -4.22
N SER A 37 9.49 -20.56 -5.39
CA SER A 37 10.17 -21.74 -5.94
C SER A 37 11.70 -21.71 -5.94
N LYS A 38 12.40 -20.61 -5.56
CA LYS A 38 13.88 -20.70 -5.55
C LYS A 38 14.73 -19.81 -4.64
N TYR A 39 14.33 -18.64 -4.13
CA TYR A 39 15.15 -17.88 -3.15
C TYR A 39 14.32 -16.80 -2.44
N GLU A 40 14.54 -16.73 -1.12
CA GLU A 40 14.25 -15.72 -0.09
C GLU A 40 12.98 -14.84 -0.21
N SER A 41 12.06 -15.07 0.73
CA SER A 41 11.15 -14.07 1.30
C SER A 41 11.83 -12.70 1.46
N ILE A 42 11.05 -11.62 1.53
CA ILE A 42 11.57 -10.29 1.89
C ILE A 42 12.41 -10.42 3.16
N CYS A 43 13.70 -10.07 3.07
CA CYS A 43 14.58 -10.16 4.23
C CYS A 43 14.26 -9.05 5.23
N HIS A 44 14.70 -9.19 6.49
CA HIS A 44 14.43 -8.18 7.51
C HIS A 44 14.88 -6.77 7.09
N ALA A 45 16.01 -6.63 6.38
CA ALA A 45 16.46 -5.33 5.88
C ALA A 45 15.45 -4.70 4.91
N GLN A 46 14.92 -5.48 3.96
CA GLN A 46 13.88 -5.02 3.03
C GLN A 46 12.56 -4.71 3.76
N LEU A 47 12.21 -5.50 4.78
CA LEU A 47 11.02 -5.26 5.59
C LEU A 47 11.12 -3.96 6.40
N TYR A 48 12.31 -3.66 6.94
CA TYR A 48 12.60 -2.37 7.57
C TYR A 48 12.49 -1.21 6.56
N ARG A 49 13.02 -1.36 5.33
CA ARG A 49 12.86 -0.34 4.27
C ARG A 49 11.40 -0.12 3.91
N LEU A 50 10.60 -1.19 3.84
CA LEU A 50 9.15 -1.09 3.61
C LEU A 50 8.48 -0.26 4.71
N ALA A 51 8.75 -0.56 5.99
CA ALA A 51 8.19 0.20 7.11
C ALA A 51 8.64 1.66 7.11
N GLU A 52 9.92 1.91 6.83
CA GLU A 52 10.54 3.24 6.75
C GLU A 52 9.92 4.11 5.65
N GLN A 53 9.48 3.53 4.53
CA GLN A 53 8.87 4.27 3.42
C GLN A 53 7.35 4.39 3.55
N MET A 54 6.66 3.34 4.01
CA MET A 54 5.19 3.34 4.13
C MET A 54 4.71 4.21 5.29
N THR A 55 5.43 4.27 6.41
CA THR A 55 5.01 5.06 7.57
C THR A 55 4.95 6.57 7.24
N PRO A 56 5.97 7.19 6.61
CA PRO A 56 5.89 8.58 6.17
C PRO A 56 4.85 8.80 5.05
N ALA A 57 4.66 7.84 4.15
CA ALA A 57 3.65 7.94 3.09
C ALA A 57 2.23 8.01 3.69
N LEU A 58 1.91 7.13 4.66
CA LEU A 58 0.65 7.17 5.40
C LEU A 58 0.51 8.46 6.22
N SER A 59 1.56 8.85 6.94
CA SER A 59 1.56 10.10 7.70
C SER A 59 1.29 11.33 6.81
N TYR A 60 1.82 11.33 5.58
CA TYR A 60 1.55 12.38 4.61
C TYR A 60 0.06 12.44 4.24
N ILE A 61 -0.53 11.33 3.79
CA ILE A 61 -1.94 11.33 3.36
C ILE A 61 -2.92 11.61 4.52
N HIS A 62 -2.60 11.14 5.72
CA HIS A 62 -3.39 11.42 6.93
C HIS A 62 -3.37 12.90 7.28
N ARG A 63 -2.22 13.56 7.16
CA ARG A 63 -2.10 15.01 7.36
C ARG A 63 -2.90 15.81 6.32
N GLU A 64 -3.01 15.30 5.09
CA GLU A 64 -3.88 15.86 4.05
C GLU A 64 -5.37 15.47 4.25
N GLY A 65 -5.74 14.85 5.38
CA GLY A 65 -7.11 14.49 5.73
C GLY A 65 -7.67 13.27 4.98
N THR A 66 -6.80 12.51 4.31
CA THR A 66 -7.17 11.33 3.52
C THR A 66 -6.79 10.05 4.25
N THR A 67 -7.75 9.15 4.44
CA THR A 67 -7.49 7.77 4.88
C THR A 67 -7.48 6.85 3.65
N HIS A 68 -6.50 5.95 3.53
CA HIS A 68 -6.35 5.04 2.39
C HIS A 68 -7.39 3.90 2.40
N ARG A 69 -7.61 3.29 3.56
CA ARG A 69 -8.65 2.28 3.87
C ARG A 69 -8.48 0.90 3.26
N ASP A 70 -7.56 0.71 2.32
CA ASP A 70 -7.25 -0.60 1.74
C ASP A 70 -5.74 -0.84 1.59
N VAL A 71 -4.96 -0.54 2.63
CA VAL A 71 -3.52 -0.87 2.65
C VAL A 71 -3.36 -2.39 2.70
N LYS A 72 -2.73 -2.95 1.67
CA LYS A 72 -2.47 -4.39 1.52
C LYS A 72 -1.33 -4.62 0.52
N PRO A 73 -0.78 -5.84 0.42
CA PRO A 73 0.37 -6.11 -0.46
C PRO A 73 0.11 -5.85 -1.95
N LEU A 74 -1.13 -6.02 -2.41
CA LEU A 74 -1.49 -5.65 -3.79
C LEU A 74 -1.42 -4.14 -4.05
N ASN A 75 -1.56 -3.31 -3.02
CA ASN A 75 -1.61 -1.86 -3.11
C ASN A 75 -0.26 -1.20 -2.71
N ILE A 76 0.78 -2.02 -2.56
CA ILE A 76 2.16 -1.56 -2.34
C ILE A 76 2.96 -1.98 -3.56
N LEU A 77 3.39 -1.00 -4.36
CA LEU A 77 4.15 -1.20 -5.58
C LEU A 77 5.65 -1.17 -5.32
N ILE A 78 6.39 -1.97 -6.07
CA ILE A 78 7.86 -1.99 -6.05
C ILE A 78 8.36 -1.27 -7.29
N VAL A 79 9.14 -0.20 -7.07
CA VAL A 79 9.71 0.63 -8.13
C VAL A 79 11.13 0.19 -8.48
N SER A 80 11.93 -0.19 -7.48
CA SER A 80 13.27 -0.77 -7.66
C SER A 80 13.38 -2.05 -6.83
N ASN A 81 14.12 -3.04 -7.35
CA ASN A 81 14.44 -4.30 -6.65
C ASN A 81 15.94 -4.44 -6.37
N ASP A 82 16.57 -3.33 -6.00
CA ASP A 82 17.96 -3.27 -5.57
C ASP A 82 18.02 -3.32 -4.02
N PRO A 83 19.23 -3.37 -3.41
CA PRO A 83 19.35 -3.32 -1.95
C PRO A 83 18.70 -2.08 -1.31
N ASP A 84 18.42 -1.05 -2.10
CA ASP A 84 17.70 0.14 -1.70
C ASP A 84 16.26 0.17 -2.26
N MET A 85 15.59 -0.96 -2.10
CA MET A 85 14.26 -1.25 -2.61
C MET A 85 13.28 -0.09 -2.34
N THR A 86 12.70 0.45 -3.41
CA THR A 86 11.75 1.57 -3.33
C THR A 86 10.32 1.07 -3.44
N PHE A 87 9.50 1.43 -2.46
CA PHE A 87 8.09 1.08 -2.35
C PHE A 87 7.20 2.32 -2.53
N LYS A 88 6.03 2.14 -3.15
CA LYS A 88 5.02 3.20 -3.28
C LYS A 88 3.64 2.68 -2.92
N LEU A 89 2.91 3.47 -2.13
CA LEU A 89 1.49 3.23 -1.87
C LEU A 89 0.68 3.58 -3.12
N ALA A 90 -0.24 2.71 -3.50
CA ALA A 90 -1.07 2.85 -4.69
C ALA A 90 -2.52 2.47 -4.42
N ASP A 91 -3.39 2.76 -5.39
CA ASP A 91 -4.83 2.45 -5.37
C ASP A 91 -5.62 3.16 -4.25
N PHE A 92 -5.97 4.41 -4.53
CA PHE A 92 -6.78 5.25 -3.65
C PHE A 92 -8.28 5.14 -3.92
N SER A 93 -8.75 4.10 -4.63
CA SER A 93 -10.15 3.96 -5.01
C SER A 93 -11.11 3.86 -3.81
N ASP A 94 -10.66 3.26 -2.70
CA ASP A 94 -11.40 3.13 -1.45
C ASP A 94 -11.14 4.27 -0.44
N SER A 95 -10.25 5.22 -0.80
CA SER A 95 -9.83 6.30 0.09
C SER A 95 -10.97 7.26 0.43
N HIS A 96 -10.84 7.95 1.57
CA HIS A 96 -11.87 8.86 2.04
C HIS A 96 -11.29 10.12 2.70
N LEU A 97 -11.83 11.28 2.32
CA LEU A 97 -11.54 12.60 2.89
C LEU A 97 -12.26 12.80 4.23
N SER A 98 -11.87 12.00 5.23
CA SER A 98 -12.31 12.17 6.62
C SER A 98 -11.47 11.26 7.51
N SER A 99 -11.08 11.77 8.67
CA SER A 99 -10.54 10.96 9.77
C SER A 99 -11.62 10.29 10.61
N ARG A 100 -12.91 10.50 10.31
CA ARG A 100 -14.04 9.85 10.98
C ARG A 100 -14.88 9.10 9.95
N LEU A 101 -14.77 7.77 9.97
CA LEU A 101 -15.34 6.90 8.95
C LEU A 101 -16.53 6.12 9.53
N LYS A 102 -17.63 6.06 8.78
CA LYS A 102 -18.86 5.30 9.14
C LYS A 102 -19.02 3.99 8.37
N SER A 103 -18.27 3.79 7.29
CA SER A 103 -18.46 2.68 6.37
C SER A 103 -17.44 1.56 6.57
N PHE A 104 -17.92 0.34 6.42
CA PHE A 104 -17.15 -0.89 6.50
C PHE A 104 -16.54 -1.18 5.12
N CYS A 105 -15.24 -0.93 4.96
CA CYS A 105 -14.53 -1.12 3.69
C CYS A 105 -13.14 -1.71 3.95
N GLY A 106 -12.40 -2.00 2.88
CA GLY A 106 -11.07 -2.62 2.93
C GLY A 106 -11.10 -4.15 2.93
N SER A 107 -9.98 -4.74 2.55
CA SER A 107 -9.79 -6.18 2.41
C SER A 107 -9.84 -6.89 3.78
N GLU A 108 -10.57 -7.99 3.87
CA GLU A 108 -10.94 -8.63 5.15
C GLU A 108 -9.75 -8.98 6.05
N LEU A 109 -8.65 -9.49 5.48
CA LEU A 109 -7.46 -9.91 6.22
C LEU A 109 -6.69 -8.75 6.86
N TYR A 110 -6.65 -7.58 6.21
CA TYR A 110 -5.85 -6.43 6.64
C TYR A 110 -6.67 -5.40 7.43
N ARG A 111 -7.97 -5.65 7.61
CA ARG A 111 -8.91 -4.69 8.19
C ARG A 111 -8.70 -4.57 9.70
N ALA A 112 -8.70 -3.33 10.19
CA ALA A 112 -8.71 -3.05 11.62
C ALA A 112 -10.02 -3.51 12.30
N PRO A 113 -9.96 -4.02 13.54
CA PRO A 113 -11.14 -4.21 14.36
C PRO A 113 -11.82 -2.87 14.63
N LYS A 114 -13.15 -2.85 14.81
CA LYS A 114 -13.86 -1.62 15.20
C LYS A 114 -13.31 -1.11 16.54
N ILE A 115 -12.90 0.15 16.56
CA ILE A 115 -12.18 0.75 17.69
C ILE A 115 -13.14 1.43 18.68
N ASP A 116 -14.19 2.10 18.21
CA ASP A 116 -15.10 2.85 19.10
C ASP A 116 -16.48 2.17 19.26
N GLY A 117 -17.05 2.31 20.47
CA GLY A 117 -18.39 1.84 20.82
C GLY A 117 -19.53 2.66 20.17
N GLU A 118 -19.21 3.72 19.44
CA GLU A 118 -20.14 4.52 18.63
C GLU A 118 -20.14 4.14 17.13
N GLY A 119 -19.29 3.18 16.72
CA GLY A 119 -19.18 2.67 15.36
C GLY A 119 -18.24 3.41 14.39
N TYR A 120 -17.30 4.25 14.84
CA TYR A 120 -16.38 4.99 13.96
C TYR A 120 -14.96 4.44 13.90
N TYR A 121 -14.34 4.58 12.73
CA TYR A 121 -12.90 4.37 12.53
C TYR A 121 -12.17 5.70 12.36
N SER A 122 -10.93 5.75 12.88
CA SER A 122 -9.93 6.79 12.60
C SER A 122 -9.00 6.42 11.45
N ASP A 123 -8.19 7.38 10.99
CA ASP A 123 -7.10 7.16 10.02
C ASP A 123 -6.08 6.09 10.47
N THR A 124 -5.99 5.82 11.77
CA THR A 124 -5.18 4.75 12.37
C THR A 124 -5.49 3.34 11.84
N ILE A 125 -6.61 3.13 11.15
CA ILE A 125 -6.87 1.85 10.47
C ILE A 125 -5.82 1.51 9.43
N ASP A 126 -5.23 2.51 8.76
CA ASP A 126 -4.17 2.26 7.79
C ASP A 126 -2.88 1.78 8.47
N ILE A 127 -2.63 2.26 9.70
CA ILE A 127 -1.49 1.83 10.51
C ILE A 127 -1.67 0.38 10.97
N TRP A 128 -2.91 -0.01 11.33
CA TRP A 128 -3.23 -1.41 11.60
C TRP A 128 -2.97 -2.28 10.37
N SER A 129 -3.51 -1.88 9.21
CA SER A 129 -3.34 -2.63 7.96
C SER A 129 -1.87 -2.78 7.58
N LEU A 130 -1.05 -1.72 7.71
CA LEU A 130 0.40 -1.80 7.53
C LEU A 130 1.06 -2.75 8.53
N ALA A 131 0.65 -2.74 9.80
CA ALA A 131 1.19 -3.66 10.80
C ALA A 131 0.89 -5.13 10.45
N VAL A 132 -0.30 -5.45 9.95
CA VAL A 132 -0.64 -6.80 9.47
C VAL A 132 0.26 -7.19 8.29
N VAL A 133 0.49 -6.29 7.33
CA VAL A 133 1.44 -6.52 6.23
C VAL A 133 2.85 -6.82 6.76
N LEU A 134 3.35 -6.05 7.72
CA LEU A 134 4.70 -6.27 8.26
C LEU A 134 4.81 -7.57 9.06
N ILE A 135 3.81 -7.89 9.89
CA ILE A 135 3.77 -9.08 10.72
C ILE A 135 3.70 -10.35 9.88
N GLU A 136 2.84 -10.38 8.85
CA GLU A 136 2.74 -11.51 7.91
C GLU A 136 4.12 -11.92 7.38
N ARG A 137 4.96 -10.94 7.02
CA ARG A 137 6.30 -11.16 6.45
C ARG A 137 7.42 -11.35 7.48
N TRP A 138 7.17 -11.01 8.74
CA TRP A 138 8.15 -11.23 9.80
C TRP A 138 8.19 -12.69 10.25
N TYR A 139 7.09 -13.42 10.09
CA TYR A 139 6.94 -14.80 10.55
C TYR A 139 7.04 -15.87 9.45
N ASP A 140 7.12 -15.45 8.18
CA ASP A 140 7.38 -16.33 7.01
C ASP A 140 8.88 -16.54 6.77
#